data_AF-A0A9E1LAE3-F1
#
_entry.id   AF-A0A9E1LAE3-F1
#
_cell.length_a   1.000
_cell.length_b   1.000
_cell.length_c   1.000
_cell.angle_alpha   90.00
_cell.angle_beta   90.00
_cell.angle_gamma   90.00
#
_symmetry.space_group_name_H-M   'P 1'
#
loop_
_entity.id
_entity.type
_entity.pdbx_description
1 polymer ?
#
loop_
_entity_poly.entity_id
_entity_poly.type
_entity_poly.pdbx_seq_one_letter_code
_entity_poly.pdbx_strand_id
1 'polypeptide(L)'
;MIKSDNTFLPDFSHIYVESDAKKYNLTRECLDRFSKANIIEISDYKSFFNRNNQDFQTQKNSIKLILAVKKPPFIYKGTDILQDGGFRNFYYNTPILNCLYNCDYCFLQGMYSSANIVIFVNQKDMENAVEKELSIRPYPNDPLMLSISYNTDLMAFENILPITRSWINFSKNKSDLRLEVRTKSALFNSLSDLTPSEKILFSWTLSPERVVTNNEFNTPTLERRISAISLAIKKGWKVRLCFDPVIIYDNWEKDYGELLNKII
;
A
#
# COMPACT_ATOMS: atom_id res chain seq x y z
N MET A 1 -3.50 -23.79 -4.02
CA MET A 1 -4.02 -22.44 -3.70
C MET A 1 -5.48 -22.60 -3.35
N ILE A 2 -5.83 -22.50 -2.07
CA ILE A 2 -7.23 -22.54 -1.64
C ILE A 2 -7.81 -21.17 -2.01
N LYS A 3 -8.70 -21.14 -3.01
CA LYS A 3 -9.51 -19.96 -3.29
C LYS A 3 -10.36 -19.69 -2.04
N SER A 4 -10.13 -18.56 -1.38
CA SER A 4 -11.02 -18.11 -0.32
C SER A 4 -12.31 -17.64 -0.99
N ASP A 5 -13.30 -18.53 -1.03
CA ASP A 5 -14.66 -18.18 -1.45
C ASP A 5 -15.22 -17.19 -0.42
N ASN A 6 -15.63 -16.02 -0.90
CA ASN A 6 -16.13 -14.83 -0.16
C ASN A 6 -15.10 -13.89 0.48
N THR A 7 -14.36 -13.18 -0.37
CA THR A 7 -13.94 -11.80 -0.05
C THR A 7 -14.66 -10.86 -1.04
N PHE A 8 -15.36 -9.84 -0.53
CA PHE A 8 -16.02 -8.82 -1.35
C PHE A 8 -14.93 -8.05 -2.11
N LEU A 9 -14.62 -8.51 -3.33
CA LEU A 9 -13.70 -7.81 -4.22
C LEU A 9 -14.40 -6.57 -4.78
N PRO A 10 -13.70 -5.43 -4.91
CA PRO A 10 -14.24 -4.30 -5.66
C PRO A 10 -14.60 -4.73 -7.09
N ASP A 11 -15.72 -4.25 -7.61
CA ASP A 11 -16.13 -4.52 -8.99
C ASP A 11 -15.41 -3.58 -9.95
N PHE A 12 -14.26 -4.02 -10.47
CA PHE A 12 -13.53 -3.29 -11.49
C PHE A 12 -14.14 -3.56 -12.88
N SER A 13 -15.11 -2.74 -13.27
CA SER A 13 -15.76 -2.85 -14.60
C SER A 13 -14.79 -2.77 -15.79
N HIS A 14 -13.65 -2.08 -15.65
CA HIS A 14 -12.65 -1.95 -16.72
C HIS A 14 -11.24 -2.12 -16.17
N ILE A 15 -10.40 -2.80 -16.95
CA ILE A 15 -8.97 -2.96 -16.70
C ILE A 15 -8.22 -2.50 -17.94
N TYR A 16 -7.40 -1.46 -17.77
CA TYR A 16 -6.51 -0.97 -18.80
C TYR A 16 -5.19 -1.72 -18.72
N VAL A 17 -4.65 -2.20 -19.84
CA VAL A 17 -3.45 -3.04 -19.85
C VAL A 17 -2.45 -2.47 -20.85
N GLU A 18 -1.27 -2.08 -20.39
CA GLU A 18 -0.16 -1.75 -21.28
C GLU A 18 0.20 -2.98 -22.13
N SER A 19 0.49 -2.80 -23.42
CA SER A 19 0.88 -3.91 -24.30
C SER A 19 2.03 -4.73 -23.73
N ASP A 20 3.04 -4.08 -23.14
CA ASP A 20 4.18 -4.74 -22.49
C ASP A 20 3.83 -5.43 -21.16
N ALA A 21 2.73 -5.05 -20.51
CA ALA A 21 2.29 -5.66 -19.25
C ALA A 21 1.69 -7.06 -19.48
N LYS A 22 1.17 -7.36 -20.67
CA LYS A 22 0.49 -8.64 -20.98
C LYS A 22 1.34 -9.89 -20.75
N LYS A 23 2.67 -9.77 -20.86
CA LYS A 23 3.59 -10.92 -20.69
C LYS A 23 3.76 -11.37 -19.23
N TYR A 24 3.46 -10.51 -18.26
CA TYR A 24 3.72 -10.78 -16.85
C TYR A 24 2.65 -11.66 -16.21
N ASN A 25 3.07 -12.49 -15.24
CA ASN A 25 2.16 -13.40 -14.55
C ASN A 25 1.10 -12.65 -13.73
N LEU A 26 1.49 -11.56 -13.08
CA LEU A 26 0.58 -10.75 -12.28
C LEU A 26 -0.56 -10.16 -13.13
N THR A 27 -0.30 -9.90 -14.41
CA THR A 27 -1.35 -9.50 -15.36
C THR A 27 -2.37 -10.60 -15.56
N ARG A 28 -1.91 -11.84 -15.83
CA ARG A 28 -2.81 -12.99 -15.98
C ARG A 28 -3.62 -13.24 -14.72
N GLU A 29 -2.97 -13.23 -13.55
CA GLU A 29 -3.65 -13.38 -12.26
C GLU A 29 -4.73 -12.32 -12.02
N CYS A 30 -4.47 -11.07 -12.41
CA CYS A 30 -5.45 -9.98 -12.31
C CYS A 30 -6.64 -10.19 -13.25
N LEU A 31 -6.38 -10.51 -14.52
CA LEU A 31 -7.43 -10.72 -15.51
C LEU A 31 -8.29 -11.96 -15.20
N ASP A 32 -7.69 -13.04 -14.71
CA ASP A 32 -8.42 -14.25 -14.30
C ASP A 32 -9.34 -13.97 -13.11
N ARG A 33 -8.90 -13.12 -12.17
CA ARG A 33 -9.69 -12.72 -11.01
C ARG A 33 -10.86 -11.81 -11.38
N PHE A 34 -10.68 -10.96 -12.38
CA PHE A 34 -11.67 -10.02 -12.86
C PHE A 34 -12.14 -10.37 -14.28
N SER A 35 -12.55 -11.63 -14.47
CA SER A 35 -12.93 -12.17 -15.78
C SER A 35 -14.15 -11.50 -16.44
N LYS A 36 -14.92 -10.71 -15.68
CA LYS A 36 -16.06 -9.91 -16.17
C LYS A 36 -15.68 -8.49 -16.60
N ALA A 37 -14.45 -8.04 -16.31
CA ALA A 37 -14.03 -6.69 -16.62
C ALA A 37 -13.79 -6.51 -18.12
N ASN A 38 -14.14 -5.34 -18.65
CA ASN A 38 -13.76 -4.97 -20.00
C ASN A 38 -12.26 -4.65 -20.05
N ILE A 39 -11.54 -5.38 -20.87
CA ILE A 39 -10.09 -5.21 -21.02
C ILE A 39 -9.83 -4.20 -22.14
N ILE A 40 -9.13 -3.12 -21.81
CA ILE A 40 -8.75 -2.09 -22.77
C ILE A 40 -7.22 -2.04 -22.89
N GLU A 41 -6.72 -2.28 -24.09
CA GLU A 41 -5.29 -2.15 -24.34
C GLU A 41 -4.89 -0.68 -24.48
N ILE A 42 -3.75 -0.32 -23.88
CA ILE A 42 -3.15 1.01 -23.95
C ILE A 42 -1.64 0.90 -24.23
N SER A 43 -1.04 1.97 -24.74
CA SER A 43 0.40 2.03 -25.00
C SER A 43 1.21 2.50 -23.79
N ASP A 44 0.73 3.51 -23.06
CA ASP A 44 1.37 4.04 -21.85
C ASP A 44 0.30 4.39 -20.80
N TYR A 45 0.46 3.88 -19.57
CA TYR A 45 -0.45 4.15 -18.46
C TYR A 45 -0.60 5.64 -18.17
N LYS A 46 0.44 6.45 -18.38
CA LYS A 46 0.42 7.90 -18.17
C LYS A 46 -0.57 8.59 -19.11
N SER A 47 -0.79 8.05 -20.30
CA SER A 47 -1.77 8.59 -21.25
C SER A 47 -3.20 8.55 -20.72
N PHE A 48 -3.47 7.73 -19.71
CA PHE A 48 -4.77 7.62 -19.04
C PHE A 48 -4.72 8.17 -17.61
N PHE A 49 -3.70 7.77 -16.84
CA PHE A 49 -3.52 8.17 -15.44
C PHE A 49 -3.21 9.67 -15.27
N ASN A 50 -2.49 10.30 -16.21
CA ASN A 50 -2.11 11.71 -16.11
C ASN A 50 -2.92 12.62 -17.04
N ARG A 51 -4.12 12.21 -17.49
CA ARG A 51 -4.97 13.08 -18.31
C ARG A 51 -5.34 14.35 -17.55
N ASN A 52 -5.40 15.47 -18.27
CA ASN A 52 -5.87 16.74 -17.72
C ASN A 52 -7.39 16.71 -17.52
N ASN A 53 -7.91 17.54 -16.61
CA ASN A 53 -9.35 17.72 -16.37
C ASN A 53 -10.10 16.43 -16.00
N GLN A 54 -9.43 15.52 -15.29
CA GLN A 54 -10.07 14.35 -14.70
C GLN A 54 -10.81 14.75 -13.41
N ASP A 55 -11.96 14.12 -13.17
CA ASP A 55 -12.71 14.29 -11.92
C ASP A 55 -12.37 13.13 -10.97
N PHE A 56 -11.56 13.43 -9.95
CA PHE A 56 -11.06 12.44 -9.00
C PHE A 56 -12.19 11.79 -8.20
N GLN A 57 -13.18 12.56 -7.73
CA GLN A 57 -14.25 12.06 -6.86
C GLN A 57 -15.23 11.17 -7.63
N THR A 58 -15.54 11.54 -8.87
CA THR A 58 -16.32 10.70 -9.78
C THR A 58 -15.61 9.39 -10.07
N GLN A 59 -14.29 9.42 -10.28
CA GLN A 59 -13.49 8.22 -10.47
C GLN A 59 -13.43 7.34 -9.21
N LYS A 60 -13.43 7.91 -8.00
CA LYS A 60 -13.50 7.11 -6.75
C LYS A 60 -14.78 6.29 -6.64
N ASN A 61 -15.89 6.74 -7.22
CA ASN A 61 -17.14 5.96 -7.27
C ASN A 61 -17.08 4.80 -8.26
N SER A 62 -16.10 4.78 -9.18
CA SER A 62 -15.94 3.72 -10.17
C SER A 62 -14.49 3.57 -10.61
N ILE A 63 -13.62 3.22 -9.65
CA ILE A 63 -12.17 3.08 -9.85
C ILE A 63 -11.89 2.05 -10.95
N LYS A 64 -10.93 2.34 -11.84
CA LYS A 64 -10.41 1.41 -12.83
C LYS A 64 -9.01 0.95 -12.43
N LEU A 65 -8.66 -0.28 -12.82
CA LEU A 65 -7.29 -0.77 -12.71
C LEU A 65 -6.52 -0.49 -13.99
N ILE A 66 -5.24 -0.18 -13.84
CA ILE A 66 -4.30 0.01 -14.93
C ILE A 66 -3.10 -0.90 -14.66
N LEU A 67 -2.88 -1.89 -15.51
CA LEU A 67 -1.76 -2.81 -15.44
C LEU A 67 -0.63 -2.27 -16.31
N ALA A 68 0.48 -1.91 -15.68
CA ALA A 68 1.58 -1.20 -16.33
C ALA A 68 2.94 -1.82 -16.02
N VAL A 69 3.96 -1.48 -16.81
CA VAL A 69 5.35 -1.85 -16.56
C VAL A 69 6.09 -0.65 -15.96
N LYS A 70 6.59 -0.81 -14.73
CA LYS A 70 7.40 0.22 -14.07
C LYS A 70 8.67 0.43 -14.89
N LYS A 71 9.02 1.70 -15.12
CA LYS A 71 10.31 2.11 -15.66
C LYS A 71 11.22 2.58 -14.52
N PRO A 72 12.56 2.49 -14.67
CA PRO A 72 13.50 3.06 -13.70
C PRO A 72 13.20 4.53 -13.37
N PRO A 73 13.50 4.99 -12.13
CA PRO A 73 14.06 4.20 -11.03
C PRO A 73 12.99 3.31 -10.36
N PHE A 74 13.39 2.12 -9.93
CA PHE A 74 12.53 1.09 -9.33
C PHE A 74 12.45 1.18 -7.79
N ILE A 75 13.46 1.79 -7.18
CA ILE A 75 13.59 2.07 -5.76
C ILE A 75 14.02 3.53 -5.63
N TYR A 76 13.57 4.20 -4.57
CA TYR A 76 13.80 5.62 -4.31
C TYR A 76 14.44 5.75 -2.94
N LYS A 77 15.48 6.57 -2.84
CA LYS A 77 16.04 6.94 -1.54
C LYS A 77 15.03 7.82 -0.81
N GLY A 78 14.84 7.55 0.48
CA GLY A 78 14.06 8.44 1.32
C GLY A 78 14.73 9.80 1.45
N THR A 79 13.89 10.82 1.62
CA THR A 79 14.32 12.20 1.91
C THR A 79 14.13 12.50 3.39
N ASP A 80 14.77 13.54 3.91
CA ASP A 80 14.67 13.97 5.32
C ASP A 80 13.24 14.32 5.77
N ILE A 81 12.33 14.55 4.82
CA ILE A 81 10.90 14.81 5.05
C ILE A 81 10.14 13.51 5.39
N LEU A 82 10.67 12.35 4.99
CA LEU A 82 10.00 11.07 5.23
C LEU A 82 10.25 10.60 6.66
N GLN A 83 9.23 9.97 7.23
CA GLN A 83 9.35 9.29 8.52
C GLN A 83 10.21 8.03 8.36
N ASP A 84 11.53 8.22 8.34
CA ASP A 84 12.53 7.17 8.17
C ASP A 84 12.63 6.23 9.38
N GLY A 85 11.98 6.57 10.49
CA GLY A 85 12.01 5.79 11.73
C GLY A 85 13.41 5.66 12.34
N GLY A 86 14.33 6.57 12.01
CA GLY A 86 15.74 6.55 12.42
C GLY A 86 16.64 5.61 11.61
N PHE A 87 16.18 5.07 10.47
CA PHE A 87 16.97 4.19 9.61
C PHE A 87 17.84 4.98 8.63
N ARG A 88 19.16 4.84 8.73
CA ARG A 88 20.11 5.52 7.83
C ARG A 88 20.00 5.11 6.36
N ASN A 89 19.66 3.84 6.11
CA ASN A 89 19.38 3.32 4.77
C ASN A 89 17.86 3.22 4.55
N PHE A 90 17.15 4.34 4.56
CA PHE A 90 15.71 4.38 4.30
C PHE A 90 15.40 4.58 2.81
N TYR A 91 14.58 3.69 2.27
CA TYR A 91 14.16 3.67 0.87
C TYR A 91 12.66 3.37 0.79
N TYR A 92 12.07 3.69 -0.35
CA TYR A 92 10.72 3.25 -0.68
C TYR A 92 10.65 2.79 -2.13
N ASN A 93 9.65 1.97 -2.43
CA ASN A 93 9.27 1.69 -3.81
C ASN A 93 7.76 1.95 -4.01
N THR A 94 7.32 1.81 -5.24
CA THR A 94 5.96 2.16 -5.66
C THR A 94 5.34 1.05 -6.49
N PRO A 95 5.07 -0.13 -5.88
CA PRO A 95 4.51 -1.28 -6.60
C PRO A 95 3.08 -1.03 -7.12
N ILE A 96 2.36 -0.12 -6.46
CA ILE A 96 1.08 0.43 -6.90
C ILE A 96 1.13 1.96 -6.76
N LEU A 97 0.46 2.66 -7.68
CA LEU A 97 0.13 4.08 -7.51
C LEU A 97 -1.35 4.24 -7.15
N ASN A 98 -1.59 5.17 -6.23
CA ASN A 98 -2.90 5.51 -5.69
C ASN A 98 -3.45 4.42 -4.75
N CYS A 99 -4.63 4.64 -4.19
CA CYS A 99 -5.20 3.84 -3.12
C CYS A 99 -6.70 3.60 -3.34
N LEU A 100 -7.24 2.55 -2.73
CA LEU A 100 -8.68 2.27 -2.69
C LEU A 100 -9.44 3.28 -1.81
N TYR A 101 -8.76 3.81 -0.78
CA TYR A 101 -9.35 4.74 0.18
C TYR A 101 -9.45 6.15 -0.39
N ASN A 102 -10.30 6.98 0.22
CA ASN A 102 -10.58 8.35 -0.21
C ASN A 102 -10.46 9.32 0.97
N CYS A 103 -9.28 9.37 1.61
CA CYS A 103 -9.09 10.29 2.73
C CYS A 103 -8.93 11.72 2.19
N ASP A 104 -9.68 12.69 2.72
CA ASP A 104 -9.69 14.08 2.23
C ASP A 104 -8.31 14.73 2.24
N TYR A 105 -7.55 14.46 3.30
CA TYR A 105 -6.22 15.02 3.52
C TYR A 105 -5.12 14.26 2.75
N CYS A 106 -5.46 13.23 1.96
CA CYS A 106 -4.46 12.37 1.34
C CYS A 106 -3.64 13.13 0.30
N PHE A 107 -2.34 13.26 0.55
CA PHE A 107 -1.41 13.94 -0.35
C PHE A 107 -1.38 13.35 -1.77
N LEU A 108 -1.73 12.07 -1.94
CA LEU A 108 -1.82 11.42 -3.25
C LEU A 108 -2.89 12.07 -4.14
N GLN A 109 -3.96 12.64 -3.57
CA GLN A 109 -4.96 13.39 -4.33
C GLN A 109 -4.39 14.71 -4.90
N GLY A 110 -3.40 15.29 -4.22
CA GLY A 110 -2.65 16.45 -4.72
C GLY A 110 -1.54 16.08 -5.72
N MET A 111 -1.03 14.85 -5.67
CA MET A 111 0.03 14.37 -6.56
C MET A 111 -0.48 13.82 -7.90
N TYR A 112 -1.66 13.18 -7.91
CA TYR A 112 -2.19 12.50 -9.08
C TYR A 112 -3.50 13.12 -9.54
N SER A 113 -3.62 13.35 -10.85
CA SER A 113 -4.87 13.85 -11.44
C SER A 113 -5.96 12.77 -11.57
N SER A 114 -5.65 11.50 -11.29
CA SER A 114 -6.56 10.36 -11.45
C SER A 114 -6.73 9.59 -10.15
N ALA A 115 -7.95 9.14 -9.87
CA ALA A 115 -8.26 8.23 -8.76
C ALA A 115 -8.09 6.74 -9.11
N ASN A 116 -7.78 6.45 -10.37
CA ASN A 116 -7.54 5.08 -10.83
C ASN A 116 -6.27 4.50 -10.21
N ILE A 117 -6.18 3.18 -10.17
CA ILE A 117 -5.07 2.48 -9.52
C ILE A 117 -4.16 1.90 -10.58
N VAL A 118 -2.87 2.25 -10.51
CA VAL A 118 -1.84 1.68 -11.40
C VAL A 118 -1.12 0.57 -10.65
N ILE A 119 -1.19 -0.66 -11.15
CA ILE A 119 -0.43 -1.80 -10.62
C ILE A 119 0.74 -2.04 -11.56
N PHE A 120 1.96 -2.00 -11.02
CA PHE A 120 3.13 -2.35 -11.80
C PHE A 120 3.35 -3.86 -11.80
N VAL A 121 3.25 -4.50 -12.95
CA VAL A 121 3.22 -5.98 -13.04
C VAL A 121 4.61 -6.61 -13.03
N ASN A 122 5.66 -5.80 -13.21
CA ASN A 122 7.06 -6.20 -13.17
C ASN A 122 7.67 -6.08 -11.75
N GLN A 123 7.02 -6.70 -10.77
CA GLN A 123 7.49 -6.71 -9.37
C GLN A 123 8.94 -7.20 -9.24
N LYS A 124 9.34 -8.17 -10.07
CA LYS A 124 10.69 -8.73 -10.05
C LYS A 124 11.79 -7.71 -10.38
N ASP A 125 11.50 -6.73 -11.24
CA ASP A 125 12.47 -5.69 -11.57
C ASP A 125 12.73 -4.78 -10.34
N MET A 126 11.68 -4.52 -9.56
CA MET A 126 11.79 -3.79 -8.30
C MET A 126 12.53 -4.59 -7.23
N GLU A 127 12.28 -5.89 -7.11
CA GLU A 127 13.05 -6.78 -6.23
C GLU A 127 14.54 -6.78 -6.59
N ASN A 128 14.88 -6.93 -7.88
CA ASN A 128 16.26 -6.90 -8.36
C ASN A 128 16.96 -5.56 -8.06
N ALA A 129 16.22 -4.45 -8.15
CA ALA A 129 16.74 -3.14 -7.76
C ALA A 129 17.02 -3.04 -6.26
N VAL A 130 16.17 -3.62 -5.41
CA VAL A 130 16.41 -3.72 -3.96
C VAL A 130 17.66 -4.56 -3.68
N GLU A 131 17.86 -5.67 -4.39
CA GLU A 131 19.06 -6.49 -4.25
C GLU A 131 20.33 -5.71 -4.60
N LYS A 132 20.30 -4.97 -5.71
CA LYS A 132 21.41 -4.10 -6.09
C LYS A 132 21.67 -3.03 -5.03
N GLU A 133 20.62 -2.38 -4.52
CA GLU A 133 20.75 -1.33 -3.51
C GLU A 133 21.32 -1.87 -2.20
N LEU A 134 20.92 -3.08 -1.78
CA LEU A 134 21.54 -3.75 -0.64
C LEU A 134 23.07 -3.84 -0.81
N SER A 135 23.59 -4.14 -1.99
CA SER A 135 25.04 -4.26 -2.21
C SER A 135 25.80 -2.92 -2.24
N ILE A 136 25.13 -1.81 -2.57
CA ILE A 136 25.79 -0.50 -2.78
C ILE A 136 25.40 0.56 -1.73
N ARG A 137 24.57 0.20 -0.75
CA ARG A 137 24.03 1.13 0.25
C ARG A 137 25.13 1.90 0.99
N PRO A 138 24.91 3.18 1.35
CA PRO A 138 25.93 4.02 1.99
C PRO A 138 26.43 3.51 3.35
N TYR A 139 25.58 2.80 4.09
CA TYR A 139 25.93 2.23 5.40
C TYR A 139 25.84 0.69 5.34
N PRO A 140 26.90 -0.03 4.89
CA PRO A 140 26.83 -1.48 4.65
C PRO A 140 26.55 -2.32 5.91
N ASN A 141 26.95 -1.86 7.09
CA ASN A 141 26.69 -2.58 8.34
C ASN A 141 25.26 -2.39 8.87
N ASP A 142 24.52 -1.45 8.28
CA ASP A 142 23.14 -1.18 8.66
C ASP A 142 22.17 -1.85 7.69
N PRO A 143 21.00 -2.28 8.21
CA PRO A 143 19.96 -2.80 7.36
C PRO A 143 19.37 -1.71 6.46
N LEU A 144 18.88 -2.13 5.30
CA LEU A 144 18.03 -1.32 4.45
C LEU A 144 16.59 -1.43 4.92
N MET A 145 15.96 -0.30 5.25
CA MET A 145 14.53 -0.22 5.52
C MET A 145 13.81 0.20 4.25
N LEU A 146 12.93 -0.68 3.74
CA LEU A 146 12.14 -0.44 2.54
C LEU A 146 10.66 -0.27 2.87
N SER A 147 10.11 0.92 2.67
CA SER A 147 8.66 1.13 2.68
C SER A 147 8.06 0.71 1.34
N ILE A 148 7.17 -0.28 1.36
CA ILE A 148 6.53 -0.80 0.15
C ILE A 148 5.12 -0.24 -0.09
N SER A 149 4.61 0.54 0.87
CA SER A 149 3.24 1.09 0.86
C SER A 149 3.27 2.63 0.89
N TYR A 150 4.24 3.24 0.20
CA TYR A 150 4.42 4.69 0.25
C TYR A 150 3.35 5.44 -0.57
N ASN A 151 3.04 4.95 -1.79
CA ASN A 151 2.06 5.56 -2.70
C ASN A 151 0.74 4.79 -2.82
N THR A 152 0.45 3.91 -1.86
CA THR A 152 -0.72 3.04 -1.82
C THR A 152 -0.90 2.45 -0.42
N ASP A 153 -2.08 1.94 -0.09
CA ASP A 153 -2.21 0.97 1.01
C ASP A 153 -2.14 -0.45 0.45
N LEU A 154 -0.98 -1.11 0.52
CA LEU A 154 -0.85 -2.46 -0.05
C LEU A 154 -1.65 -3.51 0.71
N MET A 155 -1.78 -3.38 2.03
CA MET A 155 -2.53 -4.37 2.82
C MET A 155 -4.03 -4.29 2.51
N ALA A 156 -4.57 -3.10 2.20
CA ALA A 156 -5.91 -2.97 1.64
C ALA A 156 -6.07 -3.69 0.30
N PHE A 157 -4.98 -3.81 -0.47
CA PHE A 157 -4.95 -4.44 -1.79
C PHE A 157 -4.69 -5.95 -1.77
N GLU A 158 -4.27 -6.53 -0.64
CA GLU A 158 -3.83 -7.93 -0.53
C GLU A 158 -4.88 -8.94 -1.02
N ASN A 159 -6.16 -8.70 -0.75
CA ASN A 159 -7.25 -9.57 -1.24
C ASN A 159 -7.52 -9.40 -2.75
N ILE A 160 -7.11 -8.29 -3.36
CA ILE A 160 -7.24 -8.04 -4.79
C ILE A 160 -6.09 -8.72 -5.53
N LEU A 161 -4.86 -8.37 -5.18
CA LEU A 161 -3.65 -9.06 -5.65
C LEU A 161 -2.70 -9.25 -4.47
N PRO A 162 -2.09 -10.45 -4.32
CA PRO A 162 -1.30 -10.83 -3.15
C PRO A 162 0.11 -10.20 -3.12
N ILE A 163 0.20 -8.88 -3.29
CA ILE A 163 1.46 -8.15 -3.44
C ILE A 163 2.16 -8.00 -2.08
N THR A 164 1.44 -7.73 -0.99
CA THR A 164 2.07 -7.60 0.34
C THR A 164 2.75 -8.90 0.74
N ARG A 165 2.06 -10.05 0.60
CA ARG A 165 2.69 -11.35 0.91
C ARG A 165 3.86 -11.67 -0.01
N SER A 166 3.81 -11.27 -1.28
CA SER A 166 4.92 -11.49 -2.23
C SER A 166 6.19 -10.79 -1.74
N TRP A 167 6.09 -9.52 -1.34
CA TRP A 167 7.21 -8.76 -0.79
C TRP A 167 7.71 -9.32 0.54
N ILE A 168 6.81 -9.70 1.45
CA ILE A 168 7.18 -10.38 2.71
C ILE A 168 7.99 -11.64 2.42
N ASN A 169 7.55 -12.48 1.48
CA ASN A 169 8.25 -13.69 1.09
C ASN A 169 9.61 -13.41 0.45
N PHE A 170 9.72 -12.42 -0.44
CA PHE A 170 10.99 -11.97 -1.01
C PHE A 170 12.01 -11.60 0.09
N SER A 171 11.55 -10.88 1.12
CA SER A 171 12.42 -10.44 2.22
C SER A 171 12.97 -11.59 3.09
N LYS A 172 12.34 -12.77 3.09
CA LYS A 172 12.75 -13.90 3.93
C LYS A 172 14.21 -14.30 3.67
N ASN A 173 14.63 -14.26 2.41
CA ASN A 173 15.97 -14.66 1.97
C ASN A 173 17.01 -13.53 2.01
N LYS A 174 16.67 -12.37 2.60
CA LYS A 174 17.55 -11.20 2.71
C LYS A 174 17.75 -10.86 4.19
N SER A 175 18.94 -11.06 4.73
CA SER A 175 19.25 -10.80 6.15
C SER A 175 19.13 -9.32 6.50
N ASP A 176 19.61 -8.47 5.60
CA ASP A 176 19.80 -7.03 5.85
C ASP A 176 18.64 -6.18 5.31
N LEU A 177 17.56 -6.82 4.85
CA LEU A 177 16.36 -6.13 4.38
C LEU A 177 15.30 -6.15 5.48
N ARG A 178 14.85 -4.95 5.87
CA ARG A 178 13.64 -4.74 6.66
C ARG A 178 12.56 -4.14 5.75
N LEU A 179 11.33 -4.60 5.92
CA LEU A 179 10.18 -4.04 5.20
C LEU A 179 9.28 -3.29 6.16
N GLU A 180 8.82 -2.12 5.72
CA GLU A 180 7.72 -1.41 6.32
C GLU A 180 6.48 -1.53 5.45
N VAL A 181 5.37 -1.97 6.05
CA VAL A 181 4.04 -1.98 5.43
C VAL A 181 3.15 -1.01 6.22
N ARG A 182 2.98 0.20 5.69
CA ARG A 182 2.12 1.23 6.27
C ARG A 182 0.68 1.04 5.79
N THR A 183 -0.29 1.11 6.69
CA THR A 183 -1.69 0.80 6.36
C THR A 183 -2.72 1.46 7.29
N LYS A 184 -3.94 1.66 6.78
CA LYS A 184 -5.18 1.90 7.53
C LYS A 184 -6.12 0.68 7.48
N SER A 185 -5.70 -0.40 6.83
CA SER A 185 -6.51 -1.61 6.61
C SER A 185 -6.78 -2.39 7.89
N ALA A 186 -7.94 -3.03 7.92
CA ALA A 186 -8.31 -4.03 8.94
C ALA A 186 -8.17 -5.47 8.40
N LEU A 187 -7.61 -5.65 7.19
CA LEU A 187 -7.48 -6.93 6.49
C LEU A 187 -6.24 -7.73 6.88
N PHE A 188 -5.74 -7.57 8.11
CA PHE A 188 -4.58 -8.34 8.58
C PHE A 188 -4.82 -9.85 8.53
N ASN A 189 -6.07 -10.30 8.65
CA ASN A 189 -6.41 -11.73 8.55
C ASN A 189 -5.97 -12.36 7.22
N SER A 190 -5.89 -11.59 6.14
CA SER A 190 -5.39 -12.02 4.83
C SER A 190 -3.90 -12.38 4.83
N LEU A 191 -3.17 -12.06 5.90
CA LEU A 191 -1.76 -12.39 6.12
C LEU A 191 -1.56 -13.29 7.34
N SER A 192 -2.64 -13.77 7.97
CA SER A 192 -2.60 -14.51 9.24
C SER A 192 -1.97 -15.90 9.14
N ASP A 193 -1.81 -16.41 7.91
CA ASP A 193 -1.10 -17.65 7.57
C ASP A 193 0.41 -17.48 7.50
N LEU A 194 0.90 -16.23 7.41
CA LEU A 194 2.33 -15.96 7.34
C LEU A 194 3.00 -16.10 8.72
N THR A 195 4.19 -16.70 8.74
CA THR A 195 5.05 -16.75 9.92
C THR A 195 5.57 -15.35 10.25
N PRO A 196 5.46 -14.88 11.52
CA PRO A 196 5.98 -13.59 11.94
C PRO A 196 7.49 -13.48 11.71
N SER A 197 7.94 -12.27 11.39
CA SER A 197 9.36 -11.98 11.21
C SER A 197 9.72 -10.62 11.78
N GLU A 198 10.79 -10.59 12.55
CA GLU A 198 11.41 -9.38 13.11
C GLU A 198 11.84 -8.35 12.05
N LYS A 199 11.93 -8.78 10.78
CA LYS A 199 12.28 -7.97 9.62
C LYS A 199 11.10 -7.19 9.05
N ILE A 200 9.87 -7.52 9.43
CA ILE A 200 8.66 -6.89 8.92
C ILE A 200 8.09 -5.98 10.01
N LEU A 201 7.93 -4.71 9.68
CA LEU A 201 7.28 -3.72 10.52
C LEU A 201 5.93 -3.34 9.90
N PHE A 202 4.85 -3.79 10.53
CA PHE A 202 3.52 -3.29 10.18
C PHE A 202 3.30 -1.95 10.88
N SER A 203 2.96 -0.92 10.10
CA SER A 203 2.77 0.44 10.61
C SER A 203 1.33 0.88 10.41
N TRP A 204 0.54 0.93 11.48
CA TRP A 204 -0.87 1.31 11.37
C TRP A 204 -1.06 2.80 11.60
N THR A 205 -1.74 3.45 10.65
CA THR A 205 -2.22 4.82 10.86
C THR A 205 -3.52 4.82 11.66
N LEU A 206 -3.50 5.50 12.80
CA LEU A 206 -4.64 5.72 13.67
C LEU A 206 -4.99 7.21 13.72
N SER A 207 -6.27 7.50 13.88
CA SER A 207 -6.81 8.85 14.06
C SER A 207 -8.05 8.77 14.94
N PRO A 208 -8.43 9.86 15.64
CA PRO A 208 -9.63 9.86 16.46
C PRO A 208 -10.88 9.52 15.64
N GLU A 209 -11.91 8.95 16.28
CA GLU A 209 -13.13 8.49 15.60
C GLU A 209 -13.78 9.61 14.76
N ARG A 210 -13.71 10.85 15.24
CA ARG A 210 -14.20 12.03 14.52
C ARG A 210 -13.46 12.27 13.20
N VAL A 211 -12.14 12.12 13.19
CA VAL A 211 -11.32 12.23 11.96
C VAL A 211 -11.61 11.05 11.02
N VAL A 212 -11.69 9.84 11.56
CA VAL A 212 -12.01 8.64 10.77
C VAL A 212 -13.36 8.82 10.05
N THR A 213 -14.38 9.28 10.77
CA THR A 213 -15.74 9.44 10.26
C THR A 213 -15.84 10.56 9.22
N ASN A 214 -15.20 11.70 9.48
CA ASN A 214 -15.41 12.90 8.67
C ASN A 214 -14.42 13.05 7.52
N ASN A 215 -13.27 12.36 7.57
CA ASN A 215 -12.19 12.61 6.61
C ASN A 215 -11.57 11.36 6.01
N GLU A 216 -11.79 10.16 6.56
CA GLU A 216 -11.14 8.93 6.10
C GLU A 216 -12.12 8.02 5.35
N PHE A 217 -12.75 8.55 4.30
CA PHE A 217 -13.76 7.80 3.56
C PHE A 217 -13.22 6.50 2.95
N ASN A 218 -14.09 5.48 2.92
CA ASN A 218 -13.81 4.12 2.46
C ASN A 218 -12.73 3.36 3.24
N THR A 219 -12.23 3.92 4.35
CA THR A 219 -11.34 3.20 5.26
C THR A 219 -12.14 2.41 6.31
N PRO A 220 -11.53 1.41 6.98
CA PRO A 220 -12.12 0.79 8.16
C PRO A 220 -12.24 1.78 9.32
N THR A 221 -13.28 1.60 10.15
CA THR A 221 -13.44 2.28 11.45
C THR A 221 -12.22 2.10 12.36
N LEU A 222 -12.01 3.01 13.32
CA LEU A 222 -10.92 2.93 14.29
C LEU A 222 -10.89 1.57 15.02
N GLU A 223 -12.04 1.10 15.51
CA GLU A 223 -12.16 -0.18 16.23
C GLU A 223 -11.64 -1.39 15.44
N ARG A 224 -11.99 -1.43 14.15
CA ARG A 224 -11.52 -2.50 13.25
C ARG A 224 -10.01 -2.45 13.03
N ARG A 225 -9.42 -1.25 13.00
CA ARG A 225 -7.95 -1.10 12.91
C ARG A 225 -7.28 -1.56 14.20
N ILE A 226 -7.79 -1.14 15.36
CA ILE A 226 -7.29 -1.58 16.68
C ILE A 226 -7.38 -3.11 16.78
N SER A 227 -8.50 -3.71 16.37
CA SER A 227 -8.68 -5.16 16.36
C SER A 227 -7.64 -5.87 15.45
N ALA A 228 -7.35 -5.30 14.28
CA ALA A 228 -6.32 -5.83 13.38
C ALA A 228 -4.91 -5.72 13.96
N ILE A 229 -4.60 -4.59 14.63
CA ILE A 229 -3.35 -4.39 15.37
C ILE A 229 -3.21 -5.44 16.48
N SER A 230 -4.22 -5.61 17.33
CA SER A 230 -4.19 -6.60 18.41
C SER A 230 -3.99 -8.02 17.88
N LEU A 231 -4.61 -8.36 16.74
CA LEU A 231 -4.41 -9.65 16.09
C LEU A 231 -2.97 -9.82 15.56
N ALA A 232 -2.40 -8.78 14.96
CA ALA A 232 -1.02 -8.80 14.47
C ALA A 232 -0.01 -8.98 15.61
N ILE A 233 -0.18 -8.23 16.71
CA ILE A 233 0.64 -8.35 17.92
C ILE A 233 0.50 -9.76 18.52
N LYS A 234 -0.72 -10.27 18.68
CA LYS A 234 -0.98 -11.63 19.19
C LYS A 234 -0.33 -12.71 18.33
N LYS A 235 -0.19 -12.48 17.03
CA LYS A 235 0.49 -13.37 16.08
C LYS A 235 2.01 -13.20 16.06
N GLY A 236 2.58 -12.31 16.88
CA GLY A 236 4.02 -12.12 17.03
C GLY A 236 4.64 -11.13 16.05
N TRP A 237 3.84 -10.28 15.38
CA TRP A 237 4.37 -9.27 14.47
C TRP A 237 4.76 -7.99 15.18
N LYS A 238 5.82 -7.34 14.69
CA LYS A 238 6.15 -5.98 15.11
C LYS A 238 5.14 -5.00 14.54
N VAL A 239 4.62 -4.16 15.43
CA VAL A 239 3.68 -3.10 15.10
C VAL A 239 4.22 -1.75 15.51
N ARG A 240 4.09 -0.76 14.63
CA ARG A 240 4.25 0.67 14.93
C ARG A 240 2.91 1.37 14.77
N LEU A 241 2.57 2.24 15.70
CA LEU A 241 1.40 3.11 15.60
C LEU A 241 1.85 4.46 15.01
N CYS A 242 1.11 4.94 14.02
CA CYS A 242 1.38 6.18 13.31
C CYS A 242 0.20 7.14 13.50
N PHE A 243 0.45 8.31 14.10
CA PHE A 243 -0.53 9.39 14.21
C PHE A 243 -0.17 10.44 13.16
N ASP A 244 -0.58 10.18 11.92
CA ASP A 244 -0.16 10.97 10.77
C ASP A 244 -1.28 11.00 9.70
N PRO A 245 -1.87 12.16 9.41
CA PRO A 245 -1.58 13.46 10.02
C PRO A 245 -2.20 13.62 11.42
N VAL A 246 -1.64 14.54 12.22
CA VAL A 246 -2.38 15.14 13.36
C VAL A 246 -3.21 16.31 12.81
N ILE A 247 -4.54 16.23 12.95
CA ILE A 247 -5.46 17.25 12.44
C ILE A 247 -5.97 18.07 13.61
N ILE A 248 -5.80 19.39 13.51
CA ILE A 248 -6.26 20.36 14.52
C ILE A 248 -7.67 20.82 14.17
N TYR A 249 -8.61 20.64 15.11
CA TYR A 249 -10.02 21.03 15.03
C TYR A 249 -10.56 21.26 16.45
N ASP A 250 -11.77 21.79 16.60
CA ASP A 250 -12.35 22.03 17.93
C ASP A 250 -12.46 20.72 18.73
N ASN A 251 -11.90 20.71 19.95
CA ASN A 251 -11.75 19.55 20.84
C ASN A 251 -10.74 18.46 20.40
N TRP A 252 -9.83 18.74 19.46
CA TRP A 252 -8.84 17.75 19.02
C TRP A 252 -8.03 17.14 20.17
N GLU A 253 -7.55 17.94 21.14
CA GLU A 253 -6.75 17.43 22.26
C GLU A 253 -7.49 16.35 23.05
N LYS A 254 -8.78 16.56 23.30
CA LYS A 254 -9.63 15.60 24.01
C LYS A 254 -9.80 14.32 23.18
N ASP A 255 -10.15 14.45 21.90
CA ASP A 255 -10.40 13.32 21.01
C ASP A 255 -9.13 12.48 20.76
N TYR A 256 -7.96 13.12 20.66
CA TYR A 256 -6.67 12.42 20.63
C TYR A 256 -6.31 11.80 21.98
N GLY A 257 -6.62 12.46 23.11
CA GLY A 257 -6.46 11.88 24.44
C GLY A 257 -7.29 10.61 24.64
N GLU A 258 -8.54 10.61 24.17
CA GLU A 258 -9.43 9.44 24.17
C GLU A 258 -8.88 8.31 23.28
N LEU A 259 -8.37 8.65 22.09
CA LEU A 259 -7.68 7.67 21.23
C LEU A 259 -6.49 7.02 21.94
N LEU A 260 -5.63 7.81 22.59
CA LEU A 260 -4.46 7.30 23.31
C LEU A 260 -4.87 6.40 24.48
N ASN A 261 -5.87 6.81 25.28
CA ASN A 261 -6.39 6.00 26.37
C ASN A 261 -6.98 4.66 25.92
N LYS A 262 -7.43 4.57 24.66
CA LYS A 262 -8.01 3.35 24.08
C LYS A 262 -6.96 2.34 23.63
N ILE A 263 -5.74 2.78 23.35
CA ILE A 263 -4.67 1.95 22.74
C ILE A 263 -3.48 1.69 23.69
N ILE A 264 -3.39 2.42 24.80
CA ILE A 264 -2.39 2.22 25.86
C ILE A 264 -2.88 1.15 26.84
#